data_AF-A0A353B5T3-F1
#
_entry.id   AF-A0A353B5T3-F1
#
_cell.length_a   1.000
_cell.length_b   1.000
_cell.length_c   1.000
_cell.angle_alpha   90.00
_cell.angle_beta   90.00
_cell.angle_gamma   90.00
#
_symmetry.space_group_name_H-M   'P 1'
#
loop_
_entity.id
_entity.type
_entity.pdbx_description
1 polymer ?
#
loop_
_entity_poly.entity_id
_entity_poly.type
_entity_poly.pdbx_seq_one_letter_code
_entity_poly.pdbx_strand_id
1 'polypeptide(L)'
;ELLDDNAIRFRWFGQNGEVLARLEPPLKILDSLPPTPITDDEEDEPSEMLDEEEDEGPEDPFGLFDEELEERLSESLRSPEQMDSIFDSDPDIEVELTSGPTESRWEGLDLDPETRQMYEQWDEIFDGDKDEPVAYLIDTVLRLPKPNAVKSNEEAHGYVIQILAQLAKLSVALDVCEHFEPIDTYRLLMDEILPNAKVHPNLKASDMVFHYSTSEYCSLCEIEYDKEFDREYGTESNTDVPPEKSAESDSSQPNDGESSPEGDARPDKGEGDSTSEET
;
A
#
# COMPACT_ATOMS: atom_id res chain seq x y z
N GLU A 1 -37.16 -6.38 -30.52
CA GLU A 1 -36.24 -5.34 -30.04
C GLU A 1 -34.95 -5.46 -30.83
N LEU A 2 -34.64 -4.46 -31.65
CA LEU A 2 -33.40 -4.41 -32.42
C LEU A 2 -32.28 -4.07 -31.44
N LEU A 3 -31.42 -5.05 -31.16
CA LEU A 3 -30.20 -4.83 -30.39
C LEU A 3 -29.31 -3.88 -31.19
N ASP A 4 -28.94 -2.75 -30.60
CA ASP A 4 -27.96 -1.86 -31.19
C ASP A 4 -26.59 -2.57 -31.25
N ASP A 5 -26.25 -3.12 -32.42
CA ASP A 5 -25.05 -3.91 -32.73
C ASP A 5 -23.72 -3.14 -32.58
N ASN A 6 -23.73 -1.89 -32.08
CA ASN A 6 -22.55 -1.03 -31.98
C ASN A 6 -22.04 -0.80 -30.54
N ALA A 7 -22.57 -1.49 -29.54
CA ALA A 7 -22.06 -1.38 -28.18
C ALA A 7 -20.90 -2.35 -27.93
N ILE A 8 -19.72 -1.82 -27.59
CA ILE A 8 -18.58 -2.63 -27.16
C ILE A 8 -18.83 -3.08 -25.72
N ARG A 9 -18.65 -4.38 -25.46
CA ARG A 9 -18.80 -4.98 -24.13
C ARG A 9 -17.44 -5.49 -23.66
N PHE A 10 -17.05 -5.11 -22.46
CA PHE A 10 -15.91 -5.66 -21.75
C PHE A 10 -16.46 -6.59 -20.67
N ARG A 11 -15.88 -7.78 -20.58
CA ARG A 11 -16.20 -8.77 -19.56
C ARG A 11 -14.89 -9.16 -18.88
N TRP A 12 -14.86 -9.09 -17.56
CA TRP A 12 -13.75 -9.62 -16.77
C TRP A 12 -14.27 -10.13 -15.43
N PHE A 13 -13.49 -10.99 -14.78
CA PHE A 13 -13.80 -11.53 -13.46
C PHE A 13 -12.89 -10.85 -12.43
N GLY A 14 -13.50 -10.24 -11.41
CA GLY A 14 -12.80 -9.71 -10.25
C GLY A 14 -13.08 -10.54 -9.00
N GLN A 15 -12.47 -10.17 -7.87
CA GLN A 15 -12.69 -10.82 -6.57
C GLN A 15 -14.18 -10.80 -6.14
N ASN A 16 -14.95 -9.82 -6.62
CA ASN A 16 -16.38 -9.67 -6.35
C ASN A 16 -17.29 -10.30 -7.43
N GLY A 17 -16.73 -11.12 -8.32
CA GLY A 17 -17.46 -11.80 -9.39
C GLY A 17 -17.33 -11.13 -10.76
N GLU A 18 -18.29 -11.45 -11.64
CA GLU A 18 -18.29 -11.01 -13.03
C GLU A 18 -18.62 -9.52 -13.16
N VAL A 19 -17.73 -8.78 -13.82
CA VAL A 19 -17.96 -7.37 -14.18
C VAL A 19 -18.19 -7.26 -15.69
N LEU A 20 -19.34 -6.67 -16.04
CA LEU A 20 -19.75 -6.37 -17.40
C LEU A 20 -19.80 -4.85 -17.59
N ALA A 21 -18.85 -4.30 -18.36
CA ALA A 21 -18.90 -2.90 -18.77
C ALA A 21 -19.42 -2.78 -20.22
N ARG A 22 -20.37 -1.87 -20.43
CA ARG A 22 -20.92 -1.55 -21.76
C ARG A 22 -20.54 -0.11 -22.10
N LEU A 23 -19.81 0.10 -23.19
CA LEU A 23 -19.53 1.44 -23.71
C LEU A 23 -20.52 1.80 -24.81
N GLU A 24 -21.19 2.94 -24.64
CA GLU A 24 -22.11 3.51 -25.62
C GLU A 24 -21.35 4.49 -26.55
N PRO A 25 -21.51 4.41 -27.87
CA PRO A 25 -20.89 5.33 -28.82
C PRO A 25 -21.41 6.78 -28.68
N PRO A 26 -20.63 7.79 -29.11
CA PRO A 26 -19.45 7.69 -29.97
C PRO A 26 -18.12 7.68 -29.20
N LEU A 27 -17.34 6.61 -29.36
CA LEU A 27 -15.96 6.56 -28.89
C LEU A 27 -15.07 7.29 -29.89
N LYS A 28 -14.32 8.29 -29.41
CA LYS A 28 -13.21 8.88 -30.17
C LYS A 28 -12.00 7.98 -29.97
N ILE A 29 -11.66 7.20 -30.99
CA ILE A 29 -10.42 6.44 -31.04
C ILE A 29 -9.27 7.46 -31.08
N LEU A 30 -8.47 7.52 -30.01
CA LEU A 30 -7.17 8.17 -30.03
C LEU A 30 -6.23 7.18 -30.72
N ASP A 31 -5.62 7.57 -31.84
CA ASP A 31 -4.72 6.72 -32.63
C ASP A 31 -3.65 6.10 -31.72
N SER A 32 -3.78 4.79 -31.45
CA SER A 32 -2.90 4.03 -30.58
C SER A 32 -1.67 3.51 -31.33
N LEU A 33 -0.59 3.36 -30.56
CA LEU A 33 0.68 2.76 -30.97
C LEU A 33 0.49 1.34 -31.56
N PRO A 34 1.41 0.87 -32.42
CA PRO A 34 1.26 -0.39 -33.14
C PRO A 34 1.11 -1.58 -32.17
N PRO A 35 0.17 -2.50 -32.44
CA PRO A 35 -0.12 -3.63 -31.56
C PRO A 35 1.05 -4.63 -31.54
N THR A 36 1.44 -5.06 -30.34
CA THR A 36 2.26 -6.24 -30.14
C THR A 36 1.41 -7.50 -30.39
N PRO A 37 1.95 -8.53 -31.07
CA PRO A 37 1.21 -9.76 -31.32
C PRO A 37 1.04 -10.54 -30.01
N ILE A 38 -0.20 -10.65 -29.54
CA ILE A 38 -0.59 -11.54 -28.45
C ILE A 38 -0.92 -12.88 -29.09
N THR A 39 -0.26 -13.94 -28.63
CA THR A 39 -0.54 -15.33 -29.02
C THR A 39 -1.67 -15.85 -28.14
N ASP A 40 -2.87 -15.95 -28.72
CA ASP A 40 -4.00 -16.70 -28.16
C ASP A 40 -3.70 -18.20 -28.30
N ASP A 41 -3.36 -18.85 -27.19
CA ASP A 41 -3.40 -20.30 -27.05
C ASP A 41 -3.81 -20.57 -25.60
N GLU A 42 -5.08 -20.95 -25.39
CA GLU A 42 -5.52 -22.05 -24.53
C GLU A 42 -7.06 -22.09 -24.47
N GLU A 43 -7.60 -23.19 -24.99
CA GLU A 43 -9.03 -23.51 -25.00
C GLU A 43 -9.44 -23.98 -23.59
N ASP A 44 -10.22 -23.15 -22.90
CA ASP A 44 -10.76 -23.39 -21.56
C ASP A 44 -11.92 -24.42 -21.64
N GLU A 45 -11.68 -25.65 -21.18
CA GLU A 45 -12.71 -26.71 -21.11
C GLU A 45 -13.63 -26.52 -19.87
N PRO A 46 -14.94 -26.78 -19.99
CA PRO A 46 -15.90 -26.56 -18.91
C PRO A 46 -15.72 -27.57 -17.77
N SER A 47 -15.41 -27.08 -16.57
CA SER A 47 -15.31 -27.90 -15.36
C SER A 47 -16.68 -28.47 -14.94
N GLU A 48 -16.82 -29.79 -14.98
CA GLU A 48 -17.96 -30.52 -14.42
C GLU A 48 -17.93 -30.43 -12.88
N MET A 49 -19.01 -29.93 -12.28
CA MET A 49 -19.20 -29.94 -10.83
C MET A 49 -19.45 -31.38 -10.34
N LEU A 50 -18.45 -31.98 -9.70
CA LEU A 50 -18.56 -33.27 -9.01
C LEU A 50 -19.18 -33.09 -7.62
N ASP A 51 -20.10 -33.99 -7.29
CA ASP A 51 -20.78 -34.13 -5.99
C ASP A 51 -19.77 -34.27 -4.83
N GLU A 52 -20.00 -33.50 -3.77
CA GLU A 52 -19.31 -33.57 -2.48
C GLU A 52 -19.62 -34.90 -1.76
N GLU A 53 -18.82 -35.93 -2.04
CA GLU A 53 -18.60 -37.00 -1.06
C GLU A 53 -17.54 -36.54 -0.05
N GLU A 54 -17.75 -36.86 1.23
CA GLU A 54 -16.94 -36.44 2.38
C GLU A 54 -15.44 -36.66 2.13
N ASP A 55 -14.74 -35.58 1.77
CA ASP A 55 -13.32 -35.52 1.47
C ASP A 55 -12.50 -35.77 2.74
N GLU A 56 -11.89 -36.95 2.82
CA GLU A 56 -10.72 -37.18 3.67
C GLU A 56 -9.66 -36.19 3.16
N GLY A 57 -9.35 -35.17 3.98
CA GLY A 57 -8.76 -33.90 3.53
C GLY A 57 -7.62 -34.02 2.51
N PRO A 58 -7.49 -33.03 1.62
CA PRO A 58 -6.67 -33.12 0.42
C PRO A 58 -5.23 -33.50 0.77
N GLU A 59 -4.83 -34.71 0.38
CA GLU A 59 -3.42 -35.12 0.35
C GLU A 59 -2.66 -34.04 -0.44
N ASP A 60 -1.69 -33.36 0.20
CA ASP A 60 -0.88 -32.31 -0.41
C ASP A 60 -0.38 -32.76 -1.80
N PRO A 61 -0.99 -32.29 -2.89
CA PRO A 61 -0.74 -32.85 -4.22
C PRO A 61 0.66 -32.52 -4.73
N PHE A 62 1.35 -31.60 -4.06
CA PHE A 62 2.72 -31.23 -4.38
C PHE A 62 3.75 -31.85 -3.43
N GLY A 63 3.32 -32.51 -2.34
CA GLY A 63 4.20 -33.09 -1.33
C GLY A 63 5.26 -32.11 -0.84
N LEU A 64 4.90 -30.83 -0.74
CA LEU A 64 5.79 -29.75 -0.29
C LEU A 64 5.93 -29.74 1.22
N PHE A 65 4.96 -30.32 1.92
CA PHE A 65 4.96 -30.44 3.36
C PHE A 65 5.04 -31.90 3.76
N ASP A 66 6.12 -32.27 4.45
CA ASP A 66 6.22 -33.58 5.08
C ASP A 66 5.04 -33.77 6.05
N GLU A 67 4.41 -34.95 6.09
CA GLU A 67 3.29 -35.26 7.00
C GLU A 67 3.64 -34.97 8.49
N GLU A 68 4.93 -35.02 8.82
CA GLU A 68 5.45 -34.72 10.16
C GLU A 68 5.52 -33.21 10.47
N LEU A 69 5.54 -32.34 9.44
CA LEU A 69 5.59 -30.89 9.63
C LEU A 69 4.29 -30.36 10.24
N GLU A 70 3.15 -30.88 9.80
CA GLU A 70 1.84 -30.48 10.31
C GLU A 70 1.65 -30.92 11.77
N GLU A 71 2.14 -32.11 12.13
CA GLU A 71 2.16 -32.59 13.51
C GLU A 71 3.09 -31.74 14.38
N ARG A 72 4.28 -31.36 13.87
CA ARG A 72 5.23 -30.48 14.58
C ARG A 72 4.69 -29.06 14.76
N LEU A 73 4.01 -28.49 13.76
CA LEU A 73 3.36 -27.19 13.88
C LEU A 73 2.21 -27.24 14.88
N SER A 74 1.41 -28.31 14.84
CA SER A 74 0.31 -28.52 15.78
C SER A 74 0.79 -28.72 17.22
N GLU A 75 1.88 -29.45 17.45
CA GLU A 75 2.52 -29.56 18.76
C GLU A 75 3.11 -28.23 19.23
N SER A 76 3.76 -27.49 18.32
CA SER A 76 4.33 -26.17 18.63
C SER A 76 3.26 -25.14 19.02
N LEU A 77 2.09 -25.17 18.38
CA LEU A 77 0.97 -24.27 18.68
C LEU A 77 0.19 -24.68 19.93
N ARG A 78 0.23 -25.95 20.33
CA ARG A 78 -0.47 -26.48 21.53
C ARG A 78 0.27 -26.23 22.85
N SER A 79 1.47 -25.66 22.83
CA SER A 79 2.19 -25.26 24.05
C SER A 79 2.33 -23.73 24.16
N PRO A 80 1.29 -23.02 24.63
CA PRO A 80 1.37 -21.58 24.87
C PRO A 80 2.50 -21.19 25.84
N GLU A 81 2.87 -22.09 26.75
CA GLU A 81 3.91 -21.84 27.76
C GLU A 81 5.35 -21.86 27.19
N GLN A 82 5.58 -22.35 25.96
CA GLN A 82 6.91 -22.37 25.33
C GLN A 82 7.15 -21.21 24.35
N MET A 83 6.10 -20.61 23.77
CA MET A 83 6.27 -19.49 22.83
C MET A 83 6.81 -18.22 23.51
N ASP A 84 6.44 -17.95 24.77
CA ASP A 84 6.99 -16.82 25.53
C ASP A 84 8.48 -16.99 25.87
N SER A 85 9.02 -18.20 25.84
CA SER A 85 10.44 -18.46 26.14
C SER A 85 11.37 -18.34 24.93
N ILE A 86 10.84 -18.41 23.71
CA ILE A 86 11.61 -18.33 22.46
C ILE A 86 12.01 -16.88 22.15
N PHE A 87 11.22 -15.89 22.56
CA PHE A 87 11.55 -14.48 22.34
C PHE A 87 12.46 -13.87 23.42
N ASP A 88 12.59 -14.51 24.59
CA ASP A 88 13.31 -13.93 25.74
C ASP A 88 14.74 -14.49 25.94
N SER A 89 15.18 -15.49 25.16
CA SER A 89 16.37 -16.29 25.50
C SER A 89 17.61 -16.18 24.60
N ASP A 90 17.63 -15.38 23.53
CA ASP A 90 18.88 -15.13 22.79
C ASP A 90 18.95 -13.70 22.21
N PRO A 91 19.50 -12.71 22.96
CA PRO A 91 19.79 -11.38 22.43
C PRO A 91 20.95 -11.34 21.42
N ASP A 92 21.57 -12.48 21.13
CA ASP A 92 22.78 -12.58 20.29
C ASP A 92 22.53 -13.24 18.91
N ILE A 93 21.28 -13.54 18.54
CA ILE A 93 20.96 -13.71 17.11
C ILE A 93 20.83 -12.32 16.51
N GLU A 94 21.97 -11.64 16.41
CA GLU A 94 22.16 -10.60 15.42
C GLU A 94 22.08 -11.32 14.06
N VAL A 95 20.86 -11.52 13.55
CA VAL A 95 20.69 -11.57 12.09
C VAL A 95 21.09 -10.17 11.66
N GLU A 96 22.38 -10.00 11.46
CA GLU A 96 22.97 -8.84 10.83
C GLU A 96 22.40 -8.86 9.41
N LEU A 97 21.18 -8.32 9.27
CA LEU A 97 20.60 -7.84 8.02
C LEU A 97 21.50 -6.68 7.61
N THR A 98 22.75 -6.99 7.27
CA THR A 98 23.70 -6.04 6.74
C THR A 98 23.09 -5.59 5.44
N SER A 99 22.49 -4.40 5.44
CA SER A 99 22.09 -3.64 4.26
C SER A 99 23.32 -3.18 3.46
N GLY A 100 24.33 -4.06 3.36
CA GLY A 100 25.47 -3.87 2.50
C GLY A 100 25.03 -4.04 1.04
N PRO A 101 25.73 -3.40 0.10
CA PRO A 101 25.39 -3.48 -1.32
C PRO A 101 25.27 -4.94 -1.76
N THR A 102 24.07 -5.29 -2.22
CA THR A 102 23.56 -6.61 -2.60
C THR A 102 24.18 -7.16 -3.89
N GLU A 103 25.38 -6.73 -4.28
CA GLU A 103 26.01 -7.11 -5.57
C GLU A 103 26.26 -8.63 -5.72
N SER A 104 26.14 -9.42 -4.65
CA SER A 104 26.33 -10.89 -4.69
C SER A 104 25.18 -11.72 -4.11
N ARG A 105 23.98 -11.16 -3.87
CA ARG A 105 22.89 -11.97 -3.26
C ARG A 105 22.54 -13.21 -4.10
N TRP A 106 22.60 -13.09 -5.42
CA TRP A 106 22.23 -14.14 -6.36
C TRP A 106 23.43 -14.88 -6.98
N GLU A 107 24.67 -14.52 -6.58
CA GLU A 107 25.87 -15.20 -7.06
C GLU A 107 25.94 -16.62 -6.47
N GLY A 108 25.99 -17.63 -7.34
CA GLY A 108 26.07 -19.04 -6.95
C GLY A 108 24.78 -19.84 -7.11
N LEU A 109 23.67 -19.19 -7.47
CA LEU A 109 22.49 -19.89 -7.97
C LEU A 109 22.61 -20.10 -9.48
N ASP A 110 22.37 -21.33 -9.94
CA ASP A 110 22.30 -21.72 -11.37
C ASP A 110 21.01 -21.20 -12.03
N LEU A 111 20.70 -19.92 -11.82
CA LEU A 111 19.63 -19.22 -12.52
C LEU A 111 20.07 -18.92 -13.96
N ASP A 112 19.13 -19.07 -14.89
CA ASP A 112 19.35 -18.60 -16.25
C ASP A 112 19.49 -17.06 -16.27
N PRO A 113 20.11 -16.49 -17.32
CA PRO A 113 20.38 -15.05 -17.38
C PRO A 113 19.13 -14.17 -17.35
N GLU A 114 17.98 -14.65 -17.84
CA GLU A 114 16.73 -13.88 -17.90
C GLU A 114 16.10 -13.81 -16.52
N THR A 115 15.99 -14.94 -15.83
CA THR A 115 15.51 -15.00 -14.44
C THR A 115 16.40 -14.19 -13.49
N ARG A 116 17.73 -14.25 -13.67
CA ARG A 116 18.65 -13.43 -12.89
C ARG A 116 18.39 -11.94 -13.09
N GLN A 117 18.27 -11.51 -14.35
CA GLN A 117 17.98 -10.10 -14.67
C GLN A 117 16.64 -9.64 -14.07
N MET A 118 15.61 -10.50 -14.09
CA MET A 118 14.32 -10.20 -13.47
C MET A 118 14.46 -9.98 -11.95
N TYR A 119 15.18 -10.85 -11.24
CA TYR A 119 15.39 -10.67 -9.79
C TYR A 119 16.24 -9.45 -9.46
N GLU A 120 17.29 -9.16 -10.24
CA GLU A 120 18.08 -7.94 -10.08
C GLU A 120 17.21 -6.68 -10.26
N GLN A 121 16.28 -6.69 -11.22
CA GLN A 121 15.32 -5.59 -11.39
C GLN A 121 14.35 -5.47 -10.21
N TRP A 122 13.89 -6.59 -9.66
CA TRP A 122 13.02 -6.58 -8.49
C TRP A 122 13.76 -6.04 -7.26
N ASP A 123 14.97 -6.52 -7.00
CA ASP A 123 15.80 -6.00 -5.91
C ASP A 123 16.03 -4.49 -6.05
N GLU A 124 16.34 -4.00 -7.26
CA GLU A 124 16.49 -2.56 -7.53
C GLU A 124 15.21 -1.76 -7.20
N ILE A 125 14.03 -2.32 -7.51
CA ILE A 125 12.73 -1.70 -7.19
C ILE A 125 12.45 -1.73 -5.69
N PHE A 126 12.76 -2.82 -4.99
CA PHE A 126 12.47 -2.98 -3.57
C PHE A 126 13.45 -2.24 -2.66
N ASP A 127 14.70 -2.06 -3.10
CA ASP A 127 15.71 -1.31 -2.36
C ASP A 127 15.37 0.19 -2.30
N GLY A 128 14.65 0.70 -3.30
CA GLY A 128 14.16 2.09 -3.36
C GLY A 128 15.25 3.15 -3.56
N ASP A 129 16.50 2.73 -3.80
CA ASP A 129 17.67 3.60 -3.98
C ASP A 129 17.54 4.56 -5.17
N LYS A 130 16.79 4.14 -6.19
CA LYS A 130 16.57 4.90 -7.43
C LYS A 130 15.15 5.46 -7.54
N ASP A 131 14.38 5.43 -6.46
CA ASP A 131 13.03 5.94 -6.51
C ASP A 131 12.99 7.46 -6.59
N GLU A 132 12.12 7.96 -7.46
CA GLU A 132 11.92 9.39 -7.64
C GLU A 132 10.55 9.80 -7.08
N PRO A 133 10.43 11.00 -6.48
CA PRO A 133 9.14 11.54 -6.07
C PRO A 133 8.17 11.64 -7.26
N VAL A 134 6.95 11.14 -7.07
CA VAL A 134 5.92 11.11 -8.11
C VAL A 134 5.60 12.51 -8.65
N ALA A 135 5.65 13.54 -7.80
CA ALA A 135 5.48 14.93 -8.20
C ALA A 135 6.38 15.33 -9.38
N TYR A 136 7.66 14.91 -9.39
CA TYR A 136 8.58 15.26 -10.48
C TYR A 136 8.20 14.59 -11.81
N LEU A 137 7.70 13.36 -11.75
CA LEU A 137 7.27 12.61 -12.93
C LEU A 137 5.98 13.20 -13.53
N ILE A 138 5.06 13.71 -12.69
CA ILE A 138 3.77 14.24 -13.13
C ILE A 138 3.81 15.72 -13.52
N ASP A 139 4.53 16.56 -12.77
CA ASP A 139 4.56 18.03 -12.96
C ASP A 139 5.13 18.43 -14.32
N THR A 140 5.98 17.59 -14.91
CA THR A 140 6.49 17.82 -16.27
C THR A 140 5.38 17.80 -17.32
N VAL A 141 4.28 17.07 -17.06
CA VAL A 141 3.18 16.86 -18.00
C VAL A 141 1.97 17.72 -17.64
N LEU A 142 1.64 17.83 -16.35
CA LEU A 142 0.44 18.52 -15.88
C LEU A 142 0.78 19.85 -15.22
N ARG A 143 0.19 20.93 -15.72
CA ARG A 143 0.24 22.25 -15.05
C ARG A 143 -0.91 22.35 -14.05
N LEU A 144 -0.76 21.68 -12.91
CA LEU A 144 -1.79 21.61 -11.88
C LEU A 144 -1.88 22.95 -11.11
N PRO A 145 -3.08 23.44 -10.78
CA PRO A 145 -3.23 24.59 -9.90
C PRO A 145 -2.76 24.25 -8.47
N LYS A 146 -2.52 25.27 -7.65
CA LYS A 146 -2.27 25.04 -6.22
C LYS A 146 -3.54 24.54 -5.53
N PRO A 147 -3.46 23.71 -4.47
CA PRO A 147 -4.64 23.17 -3.77
C PRO A 147 -5.63 24.24 -3.31
N ASN A 148 -5.12 25.37 -2.82
CA ASN A 148 -5.92 26.51 -2.35
C ASN A 148 -6.64 27.29 -3.46
N ALA A 149 -6.28 27.09 -4.73
CA ALA A 149 -6.91 27.77 -5.86
C ALA A 149 -8.19 27.08 -6.33
N VAL A 150 -8.31 25.77 -6.11
CA VAL A 150 -9.49 24.97 -6.49
C VAL A 150 -10.55 25.10 -5.39
N LYS A 151 -11.77 25.53 -5.78
CA LYS A 151 -12.85 25.82 -4.82
C LYS A 151 -14.07 24.91 -4.93
N SER A 152 -14.19 24.17 -6.03
CA SER A 152 -15.36 23.33 -6.32
C SER A 152 -14.96 21.86 -6.43
N ASN A 153 -15.83 20.97 -5.94
CA ASN A 153 -15.69 19.52 -6.09
C ASN A 153 -15.69 19.09 -7.57
N GLU A 154 -16.45 19.78 -8.43
CA GLU A 154 -16.49 19.45 -9.87
C GLU A 154 -15.14 19.74 -10.56
N GLU A 155 -14.52 20.88 -10.22
CA GLU A 155 -13.19 21.24 -10.73
C GLU A 155 -12.13 20.29 -10.20
N ALA A 156 -12.16 20.02 -8.89
CA ALA A 156 -11.24 19.09 -8.23
C ALA A 156 -11.32 17.69 -8.85
N HIS A 157 -12.53 17.17 -9.06
CA HIS A 157 -12.74 15.86 -9.69
C HIS A 157 -12.07 15.76 -11.08
N GLY A 158 -12.19 16.82 -11.90
CA GLY A 158 -11.53 16.87 -13.21
C GLY A 158 -9.99 16.84 -13.12
N TYR A 159 -9.41 17.42 -12.08
CA TYR A 159 -7.96 17.35 -11.83
C TYR A 159 -7.54 16.01 -11.24
N VAL A 160 -8.32 15.44 -10.30
CA VAL A 160 -8.08 14.11 -9.73
C VAL A 160 -8.01 13.06 -10.84
N ILE A 161 -8.97 13.04 -11.78
CA ILE A 161 -8.95 12.11 -12.92
C ILE A 161 -7.66 12.27 -13.75
N GLN A 162 -7.21 13.50 -13.99
CA GLN A 162 -5.98 13.74 -14.75
C GLN A 162 -4.75 13.22 -14.01
N ILE A 163 -4.67 13.42 -12.69
CA ILE A 163 -3.59 12.89 -11.86
C ILE A 163 -3.62 11.36 -11.86
N LEU A 164 -4.78 10.75 -11.60
CA LEU A 164 -4.98 9.30 -11.63
C LEU A 164 -4.58 8.69 -12.98
N ALA A 165 -4.90 9.36 -14.09
CA ALA A 165 -4.49 8.91 -15.41
C ALA A 165 -2.96 8.94 -15.64
N GLN A 166 -2.22 9.81 -14.94
CA GLN A 166 -0.75 9.76 -14.97
C GLN A 166 -0.20 8.73 -14.00
N LEU A 167 -0.76 8.62 -12.79
CA LEU A 167 -0.41 7.58 -11.81
C LEU A 167 -0.54 6.18 -12.41
N ALA A 168 -1.63 5.92 -13.15
CA ALA A 168 -1.84 4.64 -13.82
C ALA A 168 -0.74 4.31 -14.86
N LYS A 169 -0.12 5.33 -15.49
CA LYS A 169 1.01 5.10 -16.42
C LYS A 169 2.31 4.75 -15.68
N LEU A 170 2.39 5.07 -14.40
CA LEU A 170 3.51 4.76 -13.50
C LEU A 170 3.23 3.48 -12.70
N SER A 171 2.18 2.73 -13.03
CA SER A 171 1.70 1.58 -12.25
C SER A 171 1.39 1.91 -10.79
N VAL A 172 0.79 3.07 -10.55
CA VAL A 172 0.31 3.48 -9.23
C VAL A 172 -1.22 3.53 -9.23
N ALA A 173 -1.83 2.82 -8.29
CA ALA A 173 -3.27 2.83 -8.02
C ALA A 173 -3.56 3.67 -6.77
N LEU A 174 -4.72 4.33 -6.76
CA LEU A 174 -5.23 5.07 -5.62
C LEU A 174 -6.66 4.64 -5.33
N ASP A 175 -6.88 4.11 -4.13
CA ASP A 175 -8.19 3.74 -3.62
C ASP A 175 -8.75 4.90 -2.79
N VAL A 176 -9.88 5.46 -3.24
CA VAL A 176 -10.56 6.58 -2.59
C VAL A 176 -11.68 6.03 -1.71
N CYS A 177 -11.62 6.27 -0.40
CA CYS A 177 -12.65 5.84 0.53
C CYS A 177 -13.89 6.72 0.40
N GLU A 178 -15.03 6.21 0.85
CA GLU A 178 -16.33 6.89 0.71
C GLU A 178 -16.45 8.21 1.48
N HIS A 179 -15.58 8.41 2.47
CA HIS A 179 -15.53 9.62 3.29
C HIS A 179 -14.82 10.80 2.62
N PHE A 180 -14.08 10.56 1.53
CA PHE A 180 -13.34 11.60 0.84
C PHE A 180 -14.18 12.25 -0.26
N GLU A 181 -14.33 13.58 -0.19
CA GLU A 181 -14.84 14.35 -1.32
C GLU A 181 -13.72 14.59 -2.35
N PRO A 182 -14.04 14.84 -3.64
CA PRO A 182 -13.02 15.07 -4.67
C PRO A 182 -12.04 16.21 -4.34
N ILE A 183 -12.49 17.26 -3.65
CA ILE A 183 -11.60 18.35 -3.22
C ILE A 183 -10.61 17.92 -2.15
N ASP A 184 -11.01 17.02 -1.25
CA ASP A 184 -10.15 16.49 -0.20
C ASP A 184 -9.16 15.49 -0.79
N THR A 185 -9.60 14.64 -1.72
CA THR A 185 -8.69 13.75 -2.49
C THR A 185 -7.65 14.57 -3.25
N TYR A 186 -8.06 15.67 -3.89
CA TYR A 186 -7.15 16.54 -4.62
C TYR A 186 -6.11 17.18 -3.70
N ARG A 187 -6.51 17.65 -2.53
CA ARG A 187 -5.59 18.21 -1.52
C ARG A 187 -4.62 17.17 -1.00
N LEU A 188 -5.13 16.01 -0.60
CA LEU A 188 -4.30 14.90 -0.13
C LEU A 188 -3.27 14.48 -1.19
N LEU A 189 -3.69 14.38 -2.46
CA LEU A 189 -2.79 14.09 -3.57
C LEU A 189 -1.67 15.13 -3.67
N MET A 190 -2.01 16.42 -3.67
CA MET A 190 -1.03 17.47 -3.90
C MET A 190 -0.11 17.74 -2.71
N ASP A 191 -0.63 17.63 -1.49
CA ASP A 191 0.09 18.01 -0.27
C ASP A 191 0.83 16.82 0.36
N GLU A 192 0.27 15.61 0.29
CA GLU A 192 0.83 14.42 0.96
C GLU A 192 1.35 13.38 -0.02
N ILE A 193 0.52 12.88 -0.94
CA ILE A 193 0.90 11.71 -1.76
C ILE A 193 1.95 12.09 -2.79
N LEU A 194 1.69 13.05 -3.69
CA LEU A 194 2.61 13.37 -4.80
C LEU A 194 4.02 13.79 -4.34
N PRO A 195 4.19 14.61 -3.29
CA PRO A 195 5.51 15.02 -2.83
C PRO A 195 6.28 13.92 -2.10
N ASN A 196 5.58 13.04 -1.36
CA ASN A 196 6.22 12.05 -0.48
C ASN A 196 6.29 10.65 -1.11
N ALA A 197 5.35 10.30 -1.99
CA ALA A 197 5.33 9.05 -2.73
C ALA A 197 6.57 8.96 -3.62
N LYS A 198 7.32 7.89 -3.45
CA LYS A 198 8.50 7.56 -4.24
C LYS A 198 8.15 6.35 -5.10
N VAL A 199 8.46 6.44 -6.39
CA VAL A 199 8.16 5.37 -7.35
C VAL A 199 9.38 5.14 -8.22
N HIS A 200 9.71 3.87 -8.41
CA HIS A 200 10.77 3.47 -9.32
C HIS A 200 10.36 3.75 -10.78
N PRO A 201 11.18 4.45 -11.59
CA PRO A 201 10.83 4.76 -12.98
C PRO A 201 10.56 3.51 -13.85
N ASN A 202 11.17 2.38 -13.50
CA ASN A 202 10.99 1.10 -14.21
C ASN A 202 9.88 0.21 -13.61
N LEU A 203 9.09 0.69 -12.64
CA LEU A 203 8.01 -0.10 -12.03
C LEU A 203 7.01 -0.63 -13.07
N LYS A 204 6.78 0.12 -14.15
CA LYS A 204 5.93 -0.32 -15.25
C LYS A 204 6.45 -1.58 -15.96
N ALA A 205 7.76 -1.78 -16.00
CA ALA A 205 8.35 -2.93 -16.69
C ALA A 205 8.24 -4.23 -15.86
N SER A 206 8.03 -4.13 -14.56
CA SER A 206 7.91 -5.30 -13.66
C SER A 206 6.48 -5.80 -13.50
N ASP A 207 5.49 -5.17 -14.16
CA ASP A 207 4.05 -5.44 -14.00
C ASP A 207 3.54 -5.33 -12.54
N MET A 208 4.33 -4.73 -11.65
CA MET A 208 3.94 -4.47 -10.27
C MET A 208 3.11 -3.20 -10.18
N VAL A 209 2.11 -3.19 -9.29
CA VAL A 209 1.26 -2.03 -9.01
C VAL A 209 1.47 -1.59 -7.58
N PHE A 210 1.79 -0.32 -7.39
CA PHE A 210 1.85 0.29 -6.05
C PHE A 210 0.48 0.84 -5.68
N HIS A 211 -0.04 0.46 -4.51
CA HIS A 211 -1.36 0.86 -4.04
C HIS A 211 -1.24 1.92 -2.94
N TYR A 212 -1.96 3.02 -3.11
CA TYR A 212 -2.22 3.99 -2.04
C TYR A 212 -3.69 3.94 -1.68
N SER A 213 -4.02 3.99 -0.40
CA SER A 213 -5.40 4.12 0.06
C SER A 213 -5.58 5.41 0.84
N THR A 214 -6.62 6.16 0.49
CA THR A 214 -7.03 7.35 1.27
C THR A 214 -7.62 6.99 2.63
N SER A 215 -7.97 5.72 2.88
CA SER A 215 -8.47 5.26 4.19
C SER A 215 -7.43 5.46 5.29
N GLU A 216 -6.14 5.35 4.96
CA GLU A 216 -5.01 5.56 5.89
C GLU A 216 -4.90 7.01 6.38
N TYR A 217 -5.49 7.95 5.64
CA TYR A 217 -5.51 9.38 5.96
C TYR A 217 -6.89 9.83 6.46
N CYS A 218 -7.85 8.91 6.56
CA CYS A 218 -9.22 9.22 6.92
C CYS A 218 -9.47 8.94 8.41
N SER A 219 -9.58 10.02 9.20
CA SER A 219 -9.94 9.90 10.63
C SER A 219 -11.27 9.17 10.89
N LEU A 220 -12.22 9.20 9.95
CA LEU A 220 -13.47 8.44 10.09
C LEU A 220 -13.24 6.93 9.90
N CYS A 221 -12.44 6.54 8.90
CA CYS A 221 -12.07 5.13 8.70
C CYS A 221 -11.26 4.60 9.89
N GLU A 222 -10.34 5.38 10.46
CA GLU A 222 -9.58 5.02 11.66
C GLU A 222 -10.52 4.72 12.84
N ILE A 223 -11.49 5.59 13.09
CA ILE A 223 -12.49 5.40 14.16
C ILE A 223 -13.37 4.15 13.92
N GLU A 224 -13.73 3.86 12.67
CA GLU A 224 -14.51 2.66 12.33
C GLU A 224 -13.70 1.39 12.52
N TYR A 225 -12.44 1.40 12.09
CA TYR A 225 -11.50 0.31 12.28
C TYR A 225 -11.29 0.01 13.77
N ASP A 226 -11.04 1.04 14.59
CA ASP A 226 -10.87 0.89 16.04
C ASP A 226 -12.10 0.26 16.70
N LYS A 227 -13.31 0.68 16.31
CA LYS A 227 -14.56 0.12 16.84
C LYS A 227 -14.78 -1.33 16.43
N GLU A 228 -14.43 -1.68 15.20
CA GLU A 228 -14.53 -3.05 14.72
C GLU A 228 -13.51 -3.95 15.42
N PHE A 229 -12.27 -3.48 15.56
CA PHE A 229 -11.22 -4.15 16.30
C PHE A 229 -11.62 -4.37 17.78
N ASP A 230 -12.13 -3.34 18.45
CA ASP A 230 -12.65 -3.44 19.83
C ASP A 230 -13.83 -4.41 19.95
N ARG A 231 -14.66 -4.56 18.90
CA ARG A 231 -15.79 -5.49 18.92
C ARG A 231 -15.35 -6.95 18.74
N GLU A 232 -14.32 -7.19 17.93
CA GLU A 232 -13.84 -8.54 17.61
C GLU A 232 -12.76 -9.04 18.59
N TYR A 233 -11.82 -8.16 18.92
CA TYR A 233 -10.63 -8.46 19.72
C TYR A 233 -10.58 -7.70 21.04
N GLY A 234 -11.46 -6.72 21.25
CA GLY A 234 -11.67 -6.12 22.56
C GLY A 234 -12.31 -7.14 23.48
N THR A 235 -11.48 -8.09 23.92
CA THR A 235 -11.69 -8.84 25.14
C THR A 235 -12.09 -7.81 26.19
N GLU A 236 -13.28 -8.02 26.75
CA GLU A 236 -13.57 -7.66 28.12
C GLU A 236 -12.25 -7.77 28.87
N SER A 237 -11.60 -6.65 29.17
CA SER A 237 -10.53 -6.62 30.15
C SER A 237 -11.25 -6.98 31.44
N ASN A 238 -11.40 -8.29 31.62
CA ASN A 238 -12.23 -8.89 32.62
C ASN A 238 -11.58 -8.44 33.91
N THR A 239 -12.28 -7.52 34.57
CA THR A 239 -11.89 -6.82 35.78
C THR A 239 -11.91 -7.77 36.98
N ASP A 240 -11.76 -9.07 36.75
CA ASP A 240 -11.47 -10.13 37.71
C ASP A 240 -9.97 -10.22 38.03
N VAL A 241 -9.28 -9.07 38.08
CA VAL A 241 -8.19 -8.95 39.04
C VAL A 241 -8.90 -8.71 40.38
N PRO A 242 -9.02 -9.72 41.27
CA PRO A 242 -9.57 -9.50 42.59
C PRO A 242 -8.80 -8.35 43.23
N PRO A 243 -9.46 -7.40 43.91
CA PRO A 243 -8.80 -6.25 44.50
C PRO A 243 -7.72 -6.77 45.45
N GLU A 244 -6.46 -6.75 45.00
CA GLU A 244 -5.33 -6.88 45.90
C GLU A 244 -5.48 -5.72 46.87
N LYS A 245 -5.77 -6.09 48.13
CA LYS A 245 -5.83 -5.18 49.26
C LYS A 245 -4.56 -4.34 49.26
N SER A 246 -4.67 -3.14 48.69
CA SER A 246 -3.64 -2.13 48.75
C SER A 246 -3.62 -1.68 50.21
N ALA A 247 -2.65 -2.22 50.94
CA ALA A 247 -2.34 -1.77 52.27
C ALA A 247 -2.01 -0.28 52.22
N GLU A 248 -2.69 0.45 53.10
CA GLU A 248 -2.49 1.85 53.41
C GLU A 248 -0.99 2.19 53.54
N SER A 249 -0.53 3.13 52.72
CA SER A 249 0.65 3.97 52.97
C SER A 249 0.50 5.20 52.09
N ASP A 250 -0.30 6.19 52.51
CA ASP A 250 0.13 7.28 53.39
C ASP A 250 1.60 7.66 53.21
N SER A 251 1.86 8.58 52.28
CA SER A 251 2.81 9.68 52.48
C SER A 251 2.75 10.71 51.34
N SER A 252 1.88 11.70 51.53
CA SER A 252 2.19 13.14 51.40
C SER A 252 3.57 13.50 50.83
N GLN A 253 3.63 14.11 49.64
CA GLN A 253 4.49 15.28 49.39
C GLN A 253 3.93 16.19 48.28
N PRO A 254 3.75 17.50 48.52
CA PRO A 254 3.56 18.49 47.47
C PRO A 254 4.93 18.96 46.95
N ASN A 255 5.18 18.81 45.64
CA ASN A 255 6.27 19.53 44.98
C ASN A 255 5.71 20.75 44.27
N ASP A 256 5.76 21.86 44.99
CA ASP A 256 5.71 23.20 44.47
C ASP A 256 6.99 23.50 43.67
N GLY A 257 6.82 23.99 42.43
CA GLY A 257 7.62 25.10 41.91
C GLY A 257 8.92 24.78 41.17
N GLU A 258 8.88 24.90 39.85
CA GLU A 258 10.00 25.41 39.02
C GLU A 258 9.41 25.88 37.68
N SER A 259 8.89 27.10 37.55
CA SER A 259 9.62 28.32 37.17
C SER A 259 10.72 28.10 36.13
N SER A 260 10.34 27.91 34.86
CA SER A 260 11.27 28.08 33.73
C SER A 260 11.16 29.49 33.13
N PRO A 261 12.28 30.20 32.93
CA PRO A 261 12.30 31.60 32.51
C PRO A 261 12.11 31.77 31.00
N GLU A 262 11.44 32.87 30.67
CA GLU A 262 11.33 33.47 29.34
C GLU A 262 12.72 33.72 28.75
N GLY A 263 13.01 33.05 27.63
CA GLY A 263 14.21 33.22 26.81
C GLY A 263 13.89 34.03 25.56
N ASP A 264 14.01 35.33 25.70
CA ASP A 264 13.93 36.38 24.69
C ASP A 264 15.08 36.29 23.65
N ALA A 265 14.88 36.99 22.53
CA ALA A 265 15.84 37.32 21.46
C ALA A 265 16.20 36.26 20.40
N ARG A 266 15.60 36.42 19.21
CA ARG A 266 16.31 36.23 17.94
C ARG A 266 16.33 37.53 17.11
N PRO A 267 17.50 37.92 16.58
CA PRO A 267 17.68 39.18 15.89
C PRO A 267 17.21 39.13 14.44
N ASP A 268 16.50 40.19 14.09
CA ASP A 268 16.30 40.76 12.76
C ASP A 268 17.62 40.83 11.97
N LYS A 269 17.67 40.15 10.82
CA LYS A 269 18.73 40.29 9.83
C LYS A 269 18.16 40.17 8.42
N GLY A 270 18.07 41.31 7.76
CA GLY A 270 18.74 41.48 6.48
C GLY A 270 17.82 41.56 5.27
N GLU A 271 17.30 42.76 5.04
CA GLU A 271 16.91 43.22 3.70
C GLU A 271 18.14 43.18 2.78
N GLY A 272 18.10 42.28 1.80
CA GLY A 272 19.03 42.22 0.67
C GLY A 272 18.34 42.73 -0.58
N ASP A 273 18.41 44.04 -0.78
CA ASP A 273 18.17 44.74 -2.05
C ASP A 273 19.19 44.25 -3.08
N SER A 274 18.72 43.79 -4.24
CA SER A 274 19.57 43.55 -5.41
C SER A 274 18.76 43.80 -6.68
N THR A 275 18.86 45.06 -7.07
CA THR A 275 18.68 45.61 -8.40
C THR A 275 19.47 44.89 -9.49
N SER A 276 18.91 44.96 -10.70
CA SER A 276 19.55 45.18 -12.02
C SER A 276 20.42 44.08 -12.66
N GLU A 277 20.03 43.68 -13.88
CA GLU A 277 20.75 43.83 -15.18
C GLU A 277 20.11 42.83 -16.17
N GLU A 278 19.28 43.24 -17.13
CA GLU A 278 19.66 43.77 -18.46
C GLU A 278 20.74 42.94 -19.18
N THR A 279 20.32 41.99 -20.03
CA THR A 279 20.83 41.80 -21.40
C THR A 279 19.94 40.85 -22.18
#